data_AF-A0A840HX38-F1
#
_entry.id   AF-A0A840HX38-F1
#
_cell.length_a   1.000
_cell.length_b   1.000
_cell.length_c   1.000
_cell.angle_alpha   90.00
_cell.angle_beta   90.00
_cell.angle_gamma   90.00
#
_symmetry.space_group_name_H-M   'P 1'
#
loop_
_entity.id
_entity.type
_entity.pdbx_description
1 polymer ?
#
loop_
_entity_poly.entity_id
_entity_poly.type
_entity_poly.pdbx_seq_one_letter_code
_entity_poly.pdbx_strand_id
1 'polypeptide(L)' 'MLVWYEHYEDLQKARRRELQMKKWKRSWKVELIERENPQWLDLFDRLF' A
#
# COMPACT_ATOMS: atom_id res chain seq x y z
N MET A 1 -12.07 1.59 -4.05
CA MET A 1 -11.34 2.58 -3.24
C MET A 1 -9.89 2.15 -3.10
N LEU A 2 -8.97 2.92 -3.69
CA LEU A 2 -7.53 2.71 -3.60
C LEU A 2 -6.99 3.59 -2.47
N VAL A 3 -6.71 3.02 -1.31
CA VAL A 3 -6.28 3.83 -0.15
C VAL A 3 -4.76 3.89 0.05
N TRP A 4 -4.04 2.97 -0.57
CA TRP A 4 -2.57 2.89 -0.50
C TRP A 4 -2.04 2.08 -1.69
N TYR A 5 -0.94 2.55 -2.26
CA TYR A 5 -0.14 1.82 -3.24
C TYR A 5 1.33 2.19 -3.07
N GLU A 6 2.21 1.36 -3.59
CA GLU A 6 3.65 1.59 -3.57
C GLU A 6 4.21 1.26 -4.96
N HIS A 7 4.95 2.19 -5.54
CA HIS A 7 5.53 2.01 -6.87
C HIS A 7 6.93 1.41 -6.76
N TYR A 8 7.23 0.47 -7.65
CA TYR A 8 8.53 -0.21 -7.72
C TYR A 8 8.97 -0.30 -9.18
N GLU A 9 10.20 0.15 -9.46
CA GLU A 9 10.81 0.05 -10.80
C GLU A 9 11.28 -1.38 -11.14
N ASP A 10 11.54 -2.19 -10.11
CA ASP A 10 12.05 -3.56 -10.23
C ASP A 10 10.96 -4.58 -9.84
N LEU A 11 10.64 -5.47 -10.78
CA LEU A 11 9.64 -6.52 -10.60
C LEU A 11 9.95 -7.47 -9.42
N GLN A 12 11.21 -7.81 -9.18
CA GLN A 12 11.63 -8.66 -8.07
C GLN A 12 11.50 -7.95 -6.72
N LYS A 13 11.68 -6.62 -6.68
CA LYS A 13 11.39 -5.83 -5.47
C LYS A 13 9.89 -5.81 -5.20
N ALA A 14 9.06 -5.54 -6.22
CA ALA A 14 7.60 -5.57 -6.11
C ALA A 14 7.10 -6.94 -5.62
N ARG A 15 7.57 -8.03 -6.22
CA ARG A 15 7.21 -9.40 -5.84
C ARG A 15 7.58 -9.72 -4.39
N ARG A 16 8.79 -9.37 -3.95
CA ARG A 16 9.21 -9.58 -2.56
C ARG A 16 8.34 -8.82 -1.57
N ARG A 17 8.02 -7.56 -1.89
CA ARG A 17 7.13 -6.72 -1.05
C ARG A 17 5.73 -7.32 -0.95
N GLU A 18 5.17 -7.76 -2.06
CA GLU A 18 3.85 -8.40 -2.10
C GLU A 18 3.82 -9.67 -1.23
N LEU A 19 4.84 -10.52 -1.33
CA LEU A 19 4.97 -11.72 -0.51
C LEU A 19 5.10 -11.42 0.99
N GLN A 20 5.82 -10.36 1.36
CA GLN A 20 5.90 -9.89 2.75
C GLN A 20 4.53 -9.42 3.24
N MET A 21 3.84 -8.57 2.47
CA MET A 21 2.53 -8.04 2.83
C MET A 21 1.44 -9.12 2.96
N LYS A 22 1.55 -10.24 2.23
CA LYS A 22 0.65 -11.38 2.39
C LYS A 22 0.73 -12.01 3.79
N LYS A 23 1.90 -11.94 4.45
CA LYS A 23 2.11 -12.46 5.82
C LYS A 23 1.84 -11.44 6.92
N TRP A 24 1.59 -10.17 6.59
CA TRP A 24 1.41 -9.12 7.58
C TRP A 24 0.07 -9.22 8.30
N LYS A 25 0.11 -8.92 9.60
CA LYS A 25 -1.11 -8.73 10.41
C LYS A 25 -1.90 -7.55 9.85
N ARG A 26 -3.23 -7.63 9.95
CA ARG A 26 -4.14 -6.58 9.45
C ARG A 26 -3.85 -5.23 10.12
N SER A 27 -3.49 -5.21 11.41
CA SER A 27 -3.15 -3.99 12.14
C SER A 27 -2.01 -3.21 11.48
N TRP A 28 -0.94 -3.90 11.05
CA TRP A 28 0.20 -3.24 10.42
C TRP A 28 -0.13 -2.61 9.07
N LYS A 29 -1.07 -3.22 8.33
CA LYS A 29 -1.56 -2.63 7.08
C LYS A 29 -2.36 -1.36 7.37
N VAL A 30 -3.17 -1.36 8.43
CA VAL A 30 -3.95 -0.20 8.85
C VAL A 30 -3.01 0.91 9.33
N GLU A 31 -2.06 0.62 10.21
CA GLU A 31 -1.06 1.60 10.69
C GLU A 31 -0.26 2.21 9.52
N LEU A 32 0.12 1.40 8.52
CA LEU A 32 0.79 1.90 7.33
C LEU A 32 -0.11 2.83 6.50
N ILE A 33 -1.38 2.44 6.29
CA ILE A 33 -2.35 3.27 5.58
C ILE A 33 -2.60 4.56 6.34
N GLU A 34 -2.78 4.52 7.66
CA GLU A 34 -3.01 5.71 8.49
C GLU A 34 -1.80 6.65 8.50
N ARG A 35 -0.58 6.11 8.42
CA ARG A 35 0.62 6.93 8.35
C ARG A 35 0.75 7.67 7.02
N GLU A 36 0.44 7.03 5.90
CA GLU A 36 0.61 7.59 4.55
C GLU A 36 -0.63 8.33 4.04
N ASN A 37 -1.82 7.91 4.49
CA ASN A 37 -3.13 8.43 4.10
C ASN A 37 -4.08 8.45 5.33
N PRO A 38 -3.82 9.31 6.33
CA PRO A 38 -4.61 9.39 7.56
C PRO A 38 -6.08 9.75 7.32
N GLN A 39 -6.37 10.41 6.19
CA GLN A 39 -7.71 10.83 5.80
C GLN A 39 -8.45 9.75 5.00
N TRP A 40 -7.83 8.60 4.73
CA TRP A 40 -8.41 7.50 3.98
C TRP A 40 -8.99 7.92 2.62
N LEU A 41 -8.34 8.90 1.96
CA LEU A 41 -8.78 9.41 0.68
C LEU A 41 -8.63 8.35 -0.41
N ASP A 42 -9.53 8.34 -1.38
CA ASP A 42 -9.35 7.51 -2.57
C ASP A 42 -8.22 8.10 -3.42
N LEU A 43 -7.11 7.38 -3.50
CA LEU A 43 -5.95 7.72 -4.31
C LEU A 43 -6.21 7.43 -5.79
N PHE A 44 -7.24 6.66 -6.15
CA PHE A 44 -7.59 6.42 -7.54
C PHE A 44 -7.92 7.72 -8.27
N ASP A 45 -8.64 8.63 -7.61
CA ASP A 45 -8.97 9.95 -8.15
C ASP A 45 -7.73 10.84 -8.38
N ARG A 46 -6.59 10.51 -7.76
CA ARG A 46 -5.32 11.23 -7.94
C ARG A 46 -4.42 10.64 -9.01
N LEU A 47 -4.80 9.49 -9.58
CA LEU A 47 -4.04 8.83 -10.66
C LEU A 47 -4.43 9.35 -12.06
N PHE A 48 -5.48 10.17 -12.17
CA PHE A 48 -6.00 10.73 -13.42
C PHE A 48 -6.00 12.26 -13.42
#